data_AF-A0A527Z0Y0-F1
#
_entry.id   AF-A0A527Z0Y0-F1
#
_cell.length_a   1.000
_cell.length_b   1.000
_cell.length_c   1.000
_cell.angle_alpha   90.00
_cell.angle_beta   90.00
_cell.angle_gamma   90.00
#
_symmetry.space_group_name_H-M   'P 1'
#
loop_
_entity.id
_entity.type
_entity.pdbx_description
1 polymer ?
#
loop_
_entity_poly.entity_id
_entity_poly.type
_entity_poly.pdbx_seq_one_letter_code
_entity_poly.pdbx_strand_id
1 'polypeptide(L)'
;INELLHQELEPFSIDRFELDGAEVKLSPQQGLSLSMAIHELATNAAKYGALSKPEGRVVVKWSGEGDVFTLAWRERHGPAVRK
;
A
#
# COMPACT_ATOMS: atom_id res chain seq x y z
N ILE A 1 -6.03 7.68 -7.51
CA ILE A 1 -5.40 6.69 -6.59
C ILE A 1 -3.97 6.34 -6.98
N ASN A 2 -3.67 6.04 -8.26
CA ASN A 2 -2.30 5.71 -8.70
C ASN A 2 -1.27 6.78 -8.28
N GLU A 3 -1.52 8.04 -8.59
CA GLU A 3 -0.63 9.14 -8.18
C GLU A 3 -0.40 9.19 -6.67
N LEU A 4 -1.47 9.05 -5.88
CA LEU A 4 -1.41 9.00 -4.42
C LEU A 4 -0.53 7.83 -3.94
N LEU A 5 -0.73 6.62 -4.48
CA LEU A 5 0.09 5.46 -4.12
C LEU A 5 1.55 5.69 -4.47
N HIS A 6 1.84 6.25 -5.64
CA HIS A 6 3.21 6.58 -6.02
C HIS A 6 3.84 7.61 -5.08
N GLN A 7 3.13 8.69 -4.73
CA GLN A 7 3.63 9.73 -3.83
C GLN A 7 3.90 9.19 -2.42
N GLU A 8 2.98 8.40 -1.87
CA GLU A 8 3.13 7.87 -0.51
C GLU A 8 4.18 6.77 -0.39
N LEU A 9 4.38 5.98 -1.45
CA LEU A 9 5.25 4.80 -1.41
C LEU A 9 6.67 5.07 -1.94
N GLU A 10 6.91 6.19 -2.63
CA GLU A 10 8.24 6.57 -3.13
C GLU A 10 9.34 6.52 -2.05
N PRO A 11 9.13 7.07 -0.83
CA PRO A 11 10.15 7.03 0.22
C PRO A 11 10.52 5.62 0.70
N PHE A 12 9.73 4.60 0.36
CA PHE A 12 9.88 3.21 0.80
C PHE A 12 10.48 2.27 -0.26
N SER A 13 10.99 2.85 -1.37
CA SER A 13 11.50 2.15 -2.56
C SER A 13 10.36 1.51 -3.36
N ILE A 14 9.75 2.31 -4.23
CA ILE A 14 8.57 1.94 -5.04
C ILE A 14 8.75 0.67 -5.88
N ASP A 15 9.99 0.32 -6.24
CA ASP A 15 10.36 -0.90 -6.96
C ASP A 15 10.10 -2.19 -6.17
N ARG A 16 9.92 -2.09 -4.85
CA ARG A 16 9.54 -3.21 -3.98
C ARG A 16 8.03 -3.41 -3.87
N PHE A 17 7.25 -2.61 -4.60
CA PHE A 17 5.78 -2.68 -4.63
C PHE A 17 5.27 -3.18 -5.98
N GLU A 18 4.30 -4.07 -5.94
CA GLU A 18 3.46 -4.42 -7.09
C GLU A 18 2.10 -3.74 -6.91
N LEU A 19 1.79 -2.78 -7.77
CA LEU A 19 0.56 -1.99 -7.73
C LEU A 19 -0.37 -2.45 -8.87
N ASP A 20 -1.57 -2.91 -8.54
CA ASP A 20 -2.51 -3.43 -9.53
C ASP A 20 -3.97 -3.11 -9.17
N GLY A 21 -4.66 -2.41 -10.05
CA GLY A 21 -6.06 -2.05 -9.86
C GLY A 21 -6.58 -1.06 -10.89
N ALA A 22 -7.90 -1.03 -11.05
CA ALA A 22 -8.56 -0.11 -11.97
C ALA A 22 -8.44 1.35 -11.50
N GLU A 23 -8.57 2.30 -12.44
CA GLU A 23 -8.62 3.71 -12.06
C GLU A 23 -9.87 4.01 -11.24
N VAL A 24 -9.67 4.46 -10.00
CA VAL A 24 -10.75 4.88 -9.10
C VAL A 24 -10.59 6.35 -8.78
N LYS A 25 -11.68 7.11 -8.99
CA LYS A 25 -11.78 8.51 -8.56
C LYS A 25 -12.15 8.56 -7.09
N LEU A 26 -11.35 9.27 -6.32
CA LEU A 26 -11.59 9.52 -4.91
C LEU A 26 -11.93 11.01 -4.75
N SER A 27 -12.88 11.33 -3.87
CA SER A 27 -13.05 12.70 -3.41
C SER A 27 -11.79 13.16 -2.66
N PRO A 28 -11.55 14.47 -2.52
CA PRO A 28 -10.41 14.98 -1.76
C PRO A 28 -10.32 14.42 -0.33
N GLN A 29 -11.47 14.31 0.35
CA GLN A 29 -11.56 13.73 1.70
C GLN A 29 -11.15 12.25 1.72
N GLN A 30 -11.66 11.45 0.76
CA GLN A 30 -11.32 10.03 0.63
C GLN A 30 -9.83 9.84 0.29
N GLY A 31 -9.29 10.68 -0.60
CA GLY A 31 -7.88 10.69 -0.95
C GLY A 31 -6.99 10.95 0.26
N LEU A 32 -7.29 11.98 1.05
CA LEU A 32 -6.53 12.29 2.27
C LEU A 32 -6.55 11.12 3.27
N SER A 33 -7.72 10.55 3.55
CA SER A 33 -7.83 9.41 4.46
C SER A 33 -7.07 8.18 3.97
N LEU A 34 -7.11 7.91 2.66
CA LEU A 34 -6.37 6.79 2.07
C LEU A 34 -4.85 7.02 2.10
N SER A 35 -4.39 8.24 1.80
CA SER A 35 -2.96 8.62 1.87
C SER A 35 -2.39 8.31 3.25
N MET A 36 -3.09 8.74 4.32
CA MET A 36 -2.67 8.45 5.70
C MET A 36 -2.63 6.94 5.98
N ALA A 37 -3.64 6.18 5.55
CA ALA A 37 -3.68 4.75 5.77
C ALA A 37 -2.53 4.02 5.06
N ILE A 38 -2.21 4.41 3.82
CA ILE A 38 -1.09 3.86 3.05
C ILE A 38 0.25 4.23 3.69
N HIS A 39 0.41 5.47 4.15
CA HIS A 39 1.61 5.92 4.83
C HIS A 39 1.91 5.09 6.09
N GLU A 40 0.89 4.85 6.93
CA GLU A 40 1.02 4.05 8.14
C GLU A 40 1.31 2.58 7.82
N LEU A 41 0.64 2.00 6.81
CA LEU A 41 0.92 0.63 6.36
C LEU A 41 2.37 0.48 5.85
N ALA A 42 2.85 1.42 5.05
CA ALA A 42 4.24 1.42 4.56
C ALA A 42 5.25 1.57 5.70
N THR A 43 4.97 2.46 6.65
CA THR A 43 5.77 2.65 7.87
C THR A 43 5.84 1.35 8.68
N ASN A 44 4.72 0.65 8.85
CA ASN A 44 4.68 -0.62 9.58
C ASN A 44 5.44 -1.73 8.83
N ALA A 45 5.27 -1.83 7.51
CA ALA A 45 6.01 -2.78 6.69
C ALA A 45 7.53 -2.53 6.76
N ALA A 46 7.97 -1.27 6.82
CA ALA A 46 9.38 -0.92 6.94
C ALA A 46 9.95 -1.21 8.33
N LYS A 47 9.19 -0.92 9.40
CA LYS A 47 9.65 -1.13 10.78
C LYS A 47 9.61 -2.60 11.20
N TYR A 48 8.56 -3.32 10.79
CA TYR A 48 8.22 -4.62 11.37
C TYR A 48 7.93 -5.71 10.35
N GLY A 49 7.61 -5.33 9.11
CA GLY A 49 7.09 -6.23 8.09
C GLY A 49 8.06 -6.51 6.95
N ALA A 50 7.52 -6.76 5.74
CA ALA A 50 8.28 -7.13 4.55
C ALA A 50 9.41 -6.15 4.25
N LEU A 51 9.14 -4.86 4.25
CA LEU A 51 10.12 -3.85 3.82
C LEU A 51 11.31 -3.70 4.79
N SER A 52 11.25 -4.30 5.98
CA SER A 52 12.38 -4.45 6.90
C SER A 52 13.45 -5.45 6.41
N LYS A 53 13.13 -6.25 5.37
CA LYS A 53 14.03 -7.23 4.75
C LYS A 53 14.42 -6.78 3.34
N PRO A 54 15.68 -7.00 2.90
CA PRO A 54 16.13 -6.68 1.55
C PRO A 54 15.28 -7.32 0.44
N GLU A 55 14.89 -8.58 0.63
CA GLU A 55 14.08 -9.39 -0.27
C GLU A 55 12.56 -9.13 -0.13
N GLY A 56 12.15 -8.35 0.86
CA GLY A 56 10.75 -8.08 1.15
C GLY A 56 10.05 -7.33 0.03
N ARG A 57 8.79 -7.70 -0.21
CA ARG A 57 7.93 -7.08 -1.24
C ARG A 57 6.52 -6.89 -0.72
N VAL A 58 5.83 -5.89 -1.26
CA VAL A 58 4.42 -5.62 -0.94
C VAL A 58 3.61 -5.64 -2.24
N VAL A 59 2.49 -6.35 -2.21
CA VAL A 59 1.49 -6.33 -3.30
C VAL A 59 0.30 -5.52 -2.81
N VAL A 60 -0.02 -4.45 -3.52
CA VAL A 60 -1.17 -3.58 -3.27
C VAL A 60 -2.14 -3.74 -4.41
N LYS A 61 -3.33 -4.29 -4.11
CA LYS A 61 -4.40 -4.43 -5.10
C LYS A 61 -5.63 -3.65 -4.69
N TRP A 62 -6.33 -3.04 -5.64
CA TRP A 62 -7.57 -2.35 -5.33
C TRP A 62 -8.62 -2.47 -6.43
N SER A 63 -9.87 -2.23 -6.04
CA SER A 63 -11.03 -2.18 -6.93
C SER A 63 -12.07 -1.20 -6.37
N GLY A 64 -12.90 -0.66 -7.25
CA GLY A 64 -14.08 0.14 -6.89
C GLY A 64 -15.31 -0.44 -7.57
N GLU A 65 -16.32 -0.80 -6.79
CA GLU A 65 -17.60 -1.34 -7.26
C GLU A 65 -18.74 -0.57 -6.60
N GLY A 66 -19.48 0.22 -7.38
CA GLY A 66 -20.49 1.15 -6.84
C GLY A 66 -19.86 2.13 -5.87
N ASP A 67 -20.40 2.18 -4.65
CA ASP A 67 -19.91 3.05 -3.56
C ASP A 67 -18.85 2.37 -2.68
N VAL A 68 -18.41 1.16 -3.03
CA VAL A 68 -17.46 0.38 -2.23
C VAL A 68 -16.08 0.41 -2.87
N PHE A 69 -15.11 0.89 -2.09
CA PHE A 69 -13.69 0.79 -2.43
C PHE A 69 -13.05 -0.31 -1.59
N THR A 70 -12.36 -1.24 -2.23
CA THR A 70 -11.62 -2.31 -1.57
C THR A 70 -10.14 -2.21 -1.90
N LEU A 71 -9.29 -2.25 -0.87
CA LEU A 71 -7.84 -2.34 -1.00
C LEU A 71 -7.31 -3.54 -0.22
N ALA A 72 -6.46 -4.32 -0.88
CA ALA A 72 -5.75 -5.44 -0.30
C ALA A 72 -4.25 -5.11 -0.22
N TRP A 73 -3.71 -5.17 1.00
CA TRP A 73 -2.28 -5.05 1.30
C TRP A 73 -1.72 -6.43 1.64
N ARG A 74 -0.73 -6.91 0.89
CA ARG A 74 -0.12 -8.23 1.10
C ARG A 74 1.39 -8.13 1.16
N GLU A 75 1.95 -8.48 2.30
CA GLU A 75 3.39 -8.51 2.53
C GLU A 75 3.98 -9.89 2.24
N ARG A 76 5.14 -9.93 1.60
CA ARG A 76 5.85 -11.17 1.26
C ARG A 76 7.33 -11.07 1.60
N HIS A 77 7.94 -12.21 1.88
CA HIS A 77 9.36 -12.32 2.20
C HIS A 77 9.79 -11.41 3.36
N GLY A 78 8.87 -11.15 4.29
CA GLY A 78 9.12 -10.45 5.53
C GLY A 78 9.59 -11.36 6.66
N PRO A 79 9.90 -10.79 7.83
CA PRO A 79 10.21 -11.58 9.02
C PRO A 79 9.04 -12.48 9.40
N ALA A 80 9.34 -13.60 10.06
CA ALA A 80 8.31 -14.52 10.55
C ALA A 80 7.36 -13.79 11.51
N VAL A 81 6.06 -13.81 11.21
CA VAL A 81 5.04 -13.26 12.09
C VAL A 81 4.96 -14.12 13.35
N ARG A 82 5.34 -13.56 14.49
CA ARG A 82 5.22 -14.22 15.79
C ARG A 82 3.84 -13.88 16.37
N LYS A 83 3.13 -14.89 16.84
CA LYS A 83 1.89 -14.75 17.62
C LYS A 83 2.21 -14.49 19.08
#